data_AF-A0A1S3D8I5-F1
#
_entry.id   AF-A0A1S3D8I5-F1
#
_cell.length_a   1.000
_cell.length_b   1.000
_cell.length_c   1.000
_cell.angle_alpha   90.00
_cell.angle_beta   90.00
_cell.angle_gamma   90.00
#
_symmetry.space_group_name_H-M   'P 1'
#
loop_
_entity.id
_entity.type
_entity.pdbx_description
1 polymer ?
#
loop_
_entity_poly.entity_id
_entity_poly.type
_entity_poly.pdbx_seq_one_letter_code
_entity_poly.pdbx_strand_id
1 'polypeptide(L)'
;MADNEQKARQLVAEAEKKISSSSKGFFSQFTGGNKTDEAIDLYVRAGNLFKLGKKWNDGGNAFLQAGTLHLKNNNKHDAGLCFVDAANCYKKSNPAEAIKAIERAVEIHTDMGRFIMVAKHHENIAEIYEKELEDQEKAIDHYQHAADCYAGEENKSSANKCLIKIANYSALTDHLDKAIKLYEQLGEISPFT
;
A
#
# COMPACT_ATOMS: atom_id res chain seq x y z
N MET A 1 12.67 -21.90 13.23
CA MET A 1 12.11 -20.53 13.15
C MET A 1 13.13 -19.46 13.51
N ALA A 2 13.91 -19.59 14.60
CA ALA A 2 14.99 -18.66 14.95
C ALA A 2 16.07 -18.48 13.86
N ASP A 3 16.39 -19.55 13.12
CA ASP A 3 17.38 -19.51 12.04
C ASP A 3 16.98 -18.56 10.89
N ASN A 4 15.71 -18.51 10.52
CA ASN A 4 15.22 -17.62 9.45
C ASN A 4 15.27 -16.15 9.87
N GLU A 5 14.94 -15.85 11.14
CA GLU A 5 15.03 -14.50 11.68
C GLU A 5 16.48 -14.00 11.75
N GLN A 6 17.39 -14.84 12.22
CA GLN A 6 18.80 -14.49 12.30
C GLN A 6 19.40 -14.24 10.90
N LYS A 7 19.08 -15.10 9.92
CA LYS A 7 19.47 -14.91 8.51
C LYS A 7 18.89 -13.61 7.94
N ALA A 8 17.62 -13.31 8.21
CA ALA A 8 16.99 -12.07 7.75
C ALA A 8 17.69 -10.82 8.33
N ARG A 9 18.01 -10.82 9.63
CA ARG A 9 18.75 -9.73 10.27
C ARG A 9 20.16 -9.54 9.70
N GLN A 10 20.84 -10.64 9.34
CA GLN A 10 22.14 -10.57 8.67
C GLN A 10 22.04 -9.91 7.30
N LEU A 11 21.05 -10.30 6.49
CA LEU A 11 20.81 -9.70 5.17
C LEU A 11 20.49 -8.20 5.27
N VAL A 12 19.70 -7.78 6.26
CA VAL A 12 19.44 -6.35 6.52
C VAL A 12 20.74 -5.61 6.84
N ALA A 13 21.56 -6.14 7.75
CA ALA A 13 22.84 -5.51 8.10
C ALA A 13 23.81 -5.45 6.93
N GLU A 14 23.81 -6.45 6.03
CA GLU A 14 24.58 -6.44 4.79
C GLU A 14 24.09 -5.37 3.81
N ALA A 15 22.77 -5.22 3.66
CA ALA A 15 22.16 -4.20 2.82
C ALA A 15 22.52 -2.78 3.32
N GLU A 16 22.42 -2.53 4.63
CA GLU A 16 22.81 -1.25 5.25
C GLU A 16 24.29 -0.91 5.04
N LYS A 17 25.18 -1.91 5.14
CA LYS A 17 26.61 -1.74 4.85
C LYS A 17 26.86 -1.38 3.39
N LYS A 18 26.16 -2.02 2.45
CA LYS A 18 26.27 -1.70 1.02
C LYS A 18 25.84 -0.27 0.73
N ILE A 19 24.76 0.21 1.36
CA ILE A 19 24.28 1.59 1.18
C ILE A 19 25.24 2.61 1.82
N SER A 20 25.70 2.37 3.05
CA SER A 20 26.60 3.29 3.75
C SER A 20 28.01 3.36 3.15
N SER A 21 28.50 2.27 2.55
CA SER A 21 29.77 2.28 1.81
C SER A 21 29.72 3.09 0.50
N SER A 22 28.52 3.49 0.05
CA SER A 22 28.31 4.33 -1.13
C SER A 22 28.62 5.82 -0.88
N SER A 23 28.61 6.30 0.38
CA SER A 23 28.74 7.74 0.70
C SER A 23 30.16 8.24 1.01
N LYS A 24 31.17 7.37 1.12
CA LYS A 24 32.50 7.72 1.67
C LYS A 24 33.65 7.91 0.66
N GLY A 25 33.40 7.94 -0.64
CA GLY A 25 34.47 8.07 -1.63
C GLY A 25 34.17 9.09 -2.73
N PHE A 26 34.99 10.15 -2.79
CA PHE A 26 35.07 11.17 -3.85
C PHE A 26 35.35 10.59 -5.27
N PHE A 27 35.35 9.26 -5.42
CA PHE A 27 35.53 8.51 -6.67
C PHE A 27 34.27 7.69 -7.10
N SER A 28 33.16 7.76 -6.34
CA SER A 28 31.97 6.91 -6.55
C SER A 28 30.98 7.40 -7.64
N GLN A 29 31.25 8.52 -8.31
CA GLN A 29 30.35 9.11 -9.31
C GLN A 29 30.20 8.26 -10.60
N PHE A 30 31.03 7.23 -10.80
CA PHE A 30 31.05 6.43 -12.03
C PHE A 30 30.55 4.97 -11.87
N THR A 31 30.22 4.49 -10.66
CA THR A 31 29.89 3.06 -10.41
C THR A 31 28.66 2.81 -9.52
N GLY A 32 27.84 3.85 -9.26
CA GLY A 32 26.80 3.85 -8.20
C GLY A 32 25.52 3.06 -8.41
N GLY A 33 25.27 2.46 -9.59
CA GLY A 33 24.03 1.72 -9.88
C GLY A 33 23.95 0.34 -9.19
N ASN A 34 24.95 -0.52 -9.43
CA ASN A 34 24.88 -1.94 -9.07
C ASN A 34 24.78 -2.21 -7.56
N LYS A 35 25.35 -1.36 -6.71
CA LYS A 35 25.36 -1.59 -5.25
C LYS A 35 24.01 -1.32 -4.58
N THR A 36 23.21 -0.42 -5.14
CA THR A 36 21.87 -0.09 -4.61
C THR A 36 20.90 -1.21 -4.95
N ASP A 37 20.97 -1.75 -6.18
CA ASP A 37 20.15 -2.87 -6.60
C ASP A 37 20.46 -4.15 -5.81
N GLU A 38 21.74 -4.42 -5.54
CA GLU A 38 22.12 -5.52 -4.63
C GLU A 38 21.58 -5.34 -3.21
N ALA A 39 21.56 -4.10 -2.69
CA ALA A 39 21.02 -3.83 -1.35
C ALA A 39 19.50 -4.01 -1.31
N ILE A 40 18.79 -3.61 -2.37
CA ILE A 40 17.36 -3.83 -2.56
C ILE A 40 17.05 -5.34 -2.52
N ASP A 41 17.78 -6.15 -3.29
CA ASP A 41 17.59 -7.61 -3.33
C ASP A 41 17.77 -8.25 -1.95
N LEU A 42 18.76 -7.78 -1.18
CA LEU A 42 19.00 -8.24 0.19
C LEU A 42 17.81 -7.89 1.11
N TYR A 43 17.26 -6.68 1.02
CA TYR A 43 16.08 -6.28 1.79
C TYR A 43 14.84 -7.10 1.42
N VAL A 44 14.58 -7.32 0.14
CA VAL A 44 13.44 -8.14 -0.32
C VAL A 44 13.56 -9.58 0.18
N ARG A 45 14.76 -10.18 0.11
CA ARG A 45 15.02 -11.50 0.67
C ARG A 45 14.83 -11.53 2.18
N ALA A 46 15.32 -10.52 2.90
CA ALA A 46 15.12 -10.40 4.33
C ALA A 46 13.63 -10.30 4.69
N GLY A 47 12.86 -9.47 3.97
CA GLY A 47 11.42 -9.32 4.14
C GLY A 47 10.67 -10.64 3.98
N ASN A 48 11.02 -11.44 2.97
CA ASN A 48 10.45 -12.76 2.76
C ASN A 48 10.80 -13.75 3.89
N LEU A 49 12.04 -13.73 4.39
CA LEU A 49 12.44 -14.56 5.53
C LEU A 49 11.73 -14.13 6.83
N PHE A 50 11.53 -12.83 7.06
CA PHE A 50 10.75 -12.32 8.18
C PHE A 50 9.28 -12.74 8.09
N LYS A 51 8.67 -12.74 6.88
CA LYS A 51 7.33 -13.29 6.65
C LYS A 51 7.26 -14.77 7.05
N LEU A 52 8.25 -15.58 6.65
CA LEU A 52 8.34 -17.00 7.06
C LEU A 52 8.51 -17.16 8.58
N GLY A 53 9.24 -16.24 9.21
CA GLY A 53 9.39 -16.17 10.66
C GLY A 53 8.19 -15.59 11.41
N LYS A 54 7.11 -15.20 10.70
CA LYS A 54 5.94 -14.47 11.24
C LYS A 54 6.31 -13.16 11.95
N LYS A 55 7.46 -12.58 11.60
CA LYS A 55 7.93 -11.28 12.08
C LYS A 55 7.42 -10.19 11.14
N TRP A 56 6.11 -9.96 11.22
CA TRP A 56 5.39 -9.07 10.31
C TRP A 56 5.92 -7.63 10.31
N ASN A 57 6.22 -7.08 11.49
CA ASN A 57 6.77 -5.73 11.61
C ASN A 57 8.16 -5.60 10.97
N ASP A 58 9.07 -6.53 11.27
CA ASP A 58 10.43 -6.52 10.71
C ASP A 58 10.42 -6.76 9.20
N GLY A 59 9.53 -7.63 8.73
CA GLY A 59 9.33 -7.88 7.30
C GLY A 59 8.82 -6.64 6.57
N GLY A 60 7.81 -5.97 7.13
CA GLY A 60 7.31 -4.71 6.61
C GLY A 60 8.41 -3.64 6.53
N ASN A 61 9.23 -3.53 7.58
CA ASN A 61 10.33 -2.55 7.62
C ASN A 61 11.35 -2.81 6.50
N ALA A 62 11.71 -4.08 6.28
CA ALA A 62 12.63 -4.46 5.21
C ALA A 62 12.07 -4.11 3.82
N PHE A 63 10.79 -4.39 3.56
CA PHE A 63 10.14 -4.00 2.29
C PHE A 63 10.00 -2.49 2.12
N LEU A 64 9.75 -1.73 3.20
CA LEU A 64 9.76 -0.26 3.16
C LEU A 64 11.13 0.26 2.74
N GLN A 65 12.22 -0.28 3.31
CA GLN A 65 13.57 0.12 2.92
C GLN A 65 13.83 -0.19 1.44
N ALA A 66 13.48 -1.40 0.98
CA ALA A 66 13.58 -1.76 -0.44
C ALA A 66 12.79 -0.79 -1.34
N GLY A 67 11.53 -0.50 -1.01
CA GLY A 67 10.69 0.43 -1.78
C GLY A 67 11.25 1.85 -1.84
N THR A 68 11.78 2.36 -0.72
CA THR A 68 12.41 3.70 -0.71
C THR A 68 13.68 3.78 -1.56
N LEU A 69 14.45 2.69 -1.64
CA LEU A 69 15.63 2.62 -2.49
C LEU A 69 15.25 2.52 -3.97
N HIS A 70 14.23 1.73 -4.31
CA HIS A 70 13.67 1.70 -5.66
C HIS A 70 13.21 3.08 -6.12
N LEU A 71 12.54 3.86 -5.26
CA LEU A 71 12.17 5.24 -5.57
C LEU A 71 13.37 6.14 -5.83
N LYS A 72 14.43 6.04 -5.01
CA LYS A 72 15.67 6.80 -5.22
C LYS A 72 16.35 6.44 -6.55
N ASN A 73 16.20 5.20 -7.01
CA ASN A 73 16.68 4.73 -8.31
C ASN A 73 15.72 5.05 -9.49
N ASN A 74 14.66 5.84 -9.27
CA ASN A 74 13.59 6.13 -10.24
C ASN A 74 12.80 4.89 -10.72
N ASN A 75 12.88 3.76 -10.03
CA ASN A 75 12.13 2.54 -10.33
C ASN A 75 10.76 2.57 -9.65
N LYS A 76 9.87 3.46 -10.12
CA LYS A 76 8.53 3.69 -9.55
C LYS A 76 7.69 2.41 -9.49
N HIS A 77 7.69 1.60 -10.55
CA HIS A 77 6.89 0.37 -10.62
C HIS A 77 7.23 -0.61 -9.49
N ASP A 78 8.52 -0.92 -9.32
CA ASP A 78 8.97 -1.89 -8.32
C ASP A 78 8.90 -1.34 -6.89
N ALA A 79 9.08 -0.03 -6.74
CA ALA A 79 8.80 0.65 -5.47
C ALA A 79 7.35 0.43 -5.03
N GLY A 80 6.39 0.64 -5.92
CA GLY A 80 4.97 0.42 -5.63
C GLY A 80 4.69 -1.00 -5.16
N LEU A 81 5.27 -2.02 -5.82
CA LEU A 81 5.14 -3.41 -5.40
C LEU A 81 5.71 -3.66 -4.00
N CYS A 82 6.91 -3.13 -3.71
CA CYS A 82 7.53 -3.27 -2.39
C CYS A 82 6.69 -2.61 -1.28
N PHE A 83 6.09 -1.45 -1.53
CA PHE A 83 5.21 -0.81 -0.55
C PHE A 83 3.93 -1.61 -0.29
N VAL A 84 3.36 -2.26 -1.32
CA VAL A 84 2.22 -3.17 -1.16
C VAL A 84 2.62 -4.41 -0.36
N ASP A 85 3.80 -4.98 -0.60
CA ASP A 85 4.31 -6.10 0.20
C ASP A 85 4.58 -5.71 1.66
N ALA A 86 5.07 -4.49 1.90
CA ALA A 86 5.21 -3.94 3.24
C ALA A 86 3.85 -3.81 3.93
N ALA A 87 2.86 -3.23 3.25
CA ALA A 87 1.50 -3.10 3.76
C ALA A 87 0.87 -4.45 4.10
N ASN A 88 1.05 -5.47 3.25
CA ASN A 88 0.56 -6.82 3.50
C ASN A 88 1.16 -7.45 4.76
N CYS A 89 2.41 -7.13 5.08
CA CYS A 89 3.03 -7.55 6.35
C CYS A 89 2.41 -6.80 7.53
N TYR A 90 2.30 -5.47 7.43
CA TYR A 90 1.77 -4.66 8.52
C TYR A 90 0.28 -4.85 8.78
N LYS A 91 -0.53 -5.27 7.79
CA LYS A 91 -2.00 -5.31 7.90
C LYS A 91 -2.52 -5.99 9.17
N LYS A 92 -1.85 -7.05 9.64
CA LYS A 92 -2.25 -7.81 10.85
C LYS A 92 -1.48 -7.43 12.12
N SER A 93 -0.44 -6.62 12.01
CA SER A 93 0.49 -6.33 13.12
C SER A 93 0.50 -4.86 13.51
N ASN A 94 0.39 -3.97 12.54
CA ASN A 94 0.31 -2.53 12.71
C ASN A 94 -0.53 -1.90 11.57
N PRO A 95 -1.85 -1.76 11.74
CA PRO A 95 -2.72 -1.22 10.70
C PRO A 95 -2.36 0.22 10.30
N ALA A 96 -1.87 1.03 11.23
CA ALA A 96 -1.47 2.41 10.94
C ALA A 96 -0.25 2.49 9.99
N GLU A 97 0.76 1.66 10.20
CA GLU A 97 1.91 1.57 9.28
C GLU A 97 1.54 0.92 7.95
N ALA A 98 0.56 0.01 7.95
CA ALA A 98 0.02 -0.56 6.71
C ALA A 98 -0.62 0.53 5.83
N ILE A 99 -1.44 1.40 6.42
CA ILE A 99 -2.08 2.52 5.71
C ILE A 99 -1.02 3.44 5.09
N LYS A 100 -0.02 3.88 5.87
CA LYS A 100 1.08 4.72 5.36
C LYS A 100 1.84 4.08 4.20
N ALA A 101 2.05 2.76 4.26
CA ALA A 101 2.70 2.03 3.18
C ALA A 101 1.83 2.01 1.91
N ILE A 102 0.50 1.80 2.04
CA ILE A 102 -0.42 1.84 0.90
C ILE A 102 -0.54 3.27 0.34
N GLU A 103 -0.57 4.31 1.17
CA GLU A 103 -0.60 5.71 0.72
C GLU A 103 0.60 6.04 -0.17
N ARG A 104 1.82 5.60 0.21
CA ARG A 104 2.99 5.73 -0.67
C ARG A 104 2.81 4.98 -1.99
N ALA A 105 2.20 3.79 -1.97
CA ALA A 105 1.88 3.08 -3.20
C ALA A 105 0.85 3.82 -4.05
N VAL A 106 -0.14 4.48 -3.43
CA VAL A 106 -1.15 5.31 -4.11
C VAL A 106 -0.49 6.48 -4.83
N GLU A 107 0.39 7.23 -4.16
CA GLU A 107 1.12 8.35 -4.76
C GLU A 107 1.87 7.91 -6.02
N ILE A 108 2.59 6.79 -5.93
CA ILE A 108 3.34 6.22 -7.06
C ILE A 108 2.43 5.82 -8.21
N HIS A 109 1.33 5.11 -7.93
CA HIS A 109 0.41 4.66 -8.97
C HIS A 109 -0.37 5.82 -9.60
N THR A 110 -0.64 6.88 -8.83
CA THR A 110 -1.26 8.12 -9.31
C THR A 110 -0.32 8.83 -10.27
N ASP A 111 0.96 8.99 -9.90
CA ASP A 111 2.00 9.51 -10.78
C ASP A 111 2.16 8.73 -12.09
N MET A 112 1.90 7.41 -12.04
CA MET A 112 1.95 6.53 -13.21
C MET A 112 0.65 6.52 -14.02
N GLY A 113 -0.39 7.24 -13.59
CA GLY A 113 -1.71 7.26 -14.23
C GLY A 113 -2.49 5.95 -14.11
N ARG A 114 -2.17 5.09 -13.13
CA ARG A 114 -2.81 3.77 -12.93
C ARG A 114 -3.98 3.88 -11.96
N PHE A 115 -5.03 4.62 -12.33
CA PHE A 115 -6.16 4.93 -11.45
C PHE A 115 -6.96 3.71 -10.97
N ILE A 116 -7.02 2.63 -11.77
CA ILE A 116 -7.61 1.36 -11.31
C ILE A 116 -6.84 0.79 -10.11
N MET A 117 -5.51 0.90 -10.09
CA MET A 117 -4.70 0.43 -8.96
C MET A 117 -4.84 1.36 -7.75
N VAL A 118 -4.90 2.68 -7.98
CA VAL A 118 -5.19 3.68 -6.94
C VAL A 118 -6.52 3.38 -6.25
N ALA A 119 -7.57 3.11 -7.02
CA ALA A 119 -8.89 2.76 -6.50
C ALA A 119 -8.85 1.50 -5.61
N LYS A 120 -8.18 0.43 -6.06
CA LYS A 120 -7.97 -0.80 -5.27
C LYS A 120 -7.20 -0.55 -3.97
N HIS A 121 -6.22 0.35 -4.01
CA HIS A 121 -5.46 0.71 -2.82
C HIS A 121 -6.30 1.52 -1.83
N HIS A 122 -7.14 2.43 -2.31
CA HIS A 122 -8.12 3.12 -1.47
C HIS A 122 -9.16 2.17 -0.86
N GLU A 123 -9.67 1.18 -1.61
CA GLU A 123 -10.53 0.12 -1.04
C GLU A 123 -9.81 -0.63 0.09
N ASN A 124 -8.55 -0.99 -0.11
CA ASN A 124 -7.76 -1.68 0.93
C ASN A 124 -7.57 -0.82 2.19
N ILE A 125 -7.30 0.48 2.03
CA ILE A 125 -7.18 1.40 3.17
C ILE A 125 -8.52 1.51 3.90
N ALA A 126 -9.62 1.68 3.17
CA ALA A 126 -10.96 1.75 3.73
C ALA A 126 -11.33 0.48 4.52
N GLU A 127 -10.97 -0.70 4.01
CA GLU A 127 -11.17 -1.96 4.73
C GLU A 127 -10.35 -2.06 6.03
N ILE A 128 -9.15 -1.47 6.08
CA ILE A 128 -8.35 -1.43 7.31
C ILE A 128 -9.02 -0.50 8.33
N TYR A 129 -9.51 0.66 7.90
CA TYR A 129 -10.27 1.55 8.77
C TYR A 129 -11.57 0.92 9.27
N GLU A 130 -12.28 0.15 8.43
CA GLU A 130 -13.49 -0.57 8.80
C GLU A 130 -13.21 -1.66 9.86
N LYS A 131 -12.21 -2.52 9.62
CA LYS A 131 -12.04 -3.76 10.40
C LYS A 131 -11.10 -3.62 11.59
N GLU A 132 -10.06 -2.82 11.47
CA GLU A 132 -8.95 -2.79 12.45
C GLU A 132 -8.98 -1.53 13.32
N LEU A 133 -9.48 -0.40 12.79
CA LEU A 133 -9.50 0.89 13.50
C LEU A 133 -10.90 1.38 13.87
N GLU A 134 -11.96 0.73 13.36
CA GLU A 134 -13.37 1.06 13.55
C GLU A 134 -13.71 2.55 13.26
N ASP A 135 -12.92 3.19 12.37
CA ASP A 135 -13.07 4.59 11.99
C ASP A 135 -13.90 4.68 10.70
N GLN A 136 -15.22 4.69 10.86
CA GLN A 136 -16.16 4.65 9.75
C GLN A 136 -16.13 5.91 8.87
N GLU A 137 -15.85 7.08 9.44
CA GLU A 137 -15.78 8.34 8.70
C GLU A 137 -14.62 8.32 7.69
N LYS A 138 -13.42 7.91 8.14
CA LYS A 138 -12.28 7.78 7.21
C LYS A 138 -12.45 6.66 6.21
N ALA A 139 -13.12 5.57 6.58
CA ALA A 139 -13.45 4.52 5.64
C ALA A 139 -14.35 5.05 4.51
N ILE A 140 -15.35 5.87 4.83
CA ILE A 140 -16.23 6.53 3.84
C ILE A 140 -15.39 7.40 2.89
N ASP A 141 -14.51 8.25 3.41
CA ASP A 141 -13.69 9.15 2.59
C ASP A 141 -12.84 8.37 1.59
N HIS A 142 -12.20 7.29 2.02
CA HIS A 142 -11.41 6.45 1.13
C HIS A 142 -12.24 5.65 0.14
N TYR A 143 -13.42 5.14 0.53
CA TYR A 143 -14.34 4.52 -0.42
C TYR A 143 -14.86 5.51 -1.47
N GLN A 144 -15.06 6.78 -1.11
CA GLN A 144 -15.46 7.82 -2.05
C GLN A 144 -14.37 8.04 -3.11
N HIS A 145 -13.11 8.19 -2.68
CA HIS A 145 -11.99 8.31 -3.62
C HIS A 145 -11.87 7.08 -4.54
N ALA A 146 -12.07 5.88 -4.01
CA ALA A 146 -12.10 4.67 -4.83
C ALA A 146 -13.24 4.67 -5.85
N ALA A 147 -14.46 5.06 -5.44
CA ALA A 147 -15.62 5.16 -6.31
C ALA A 147 -15.40 6.16 -7.46
N ASP A 148 -14.86 7.34 -7.15
CA ASP A 148 -14.58 8.39 -8.13
C ASP A 148 -13.53 7.94 -9.14
N CYS A 149 -12.45 7.29 -8.67
CA CYS A 149 -11.44 6.71 -9.55
C CYS A 149 -12.01 5.62 -10.47
N TYR A 150 -12.83 4.70 -9.94
CA TYR A 150 -13.46 3.67 -10.75
C TYR A 150 -14.47 4.24 -11.75
N ALA A 151 -15.23 5.27 -11.37
CA ALA A 151 -16.16 5.94 -12.26
C ALA A 151 -15.44 6.63 -13.42
N GLY A 152 -14.30 7.29 -13.15
CA GLY A 152 -13.45 7.91 -14.18
C GLY A 152 -12.86 6.90 -15.18
N GLU A 153 -12.57 5.68 -14.73
CA GLU A 153 -12.07 4.57 -15.56
C GLU A 153 -13.21 3.74 -16.19
N GLU A 154 -14.44 4.26 -16.22
CA GLU A 154 -15.65 3.61 -16.73
C GLU A 154 -16.01 2.25 -16.05
N ASN A 155 -15.39 1.94 -14.91
CA ASN A 155 -15.65 0.74 -14.14
C ASN A 155 -16.82 0.93 -13.17
N LYS A 156 -18.02 1.02 -13.74
CA LYS A 156 -19.27 1.25 -12.99
C LYS A 156 -19.56 0.16 -11.96
N SER A 157 -19.19 -1.09 -12.23
CA SER A 157 -19.45 -2.19 -11.29
C SER A 157 -18.68 -2.02 -9.99
N SER A 158 -17.37 -1.74 -10.06
CA SER A 158 -16.56 -1.50 -8.87
C SER A 158 -16.93 -0.18 -8.18
N ALA A 159 -17.23 0.87 -8.95
CA ALA A 159 -17.72 2.13 -8.39
C ALA A 159 -19.00 1.91 -7.57
N ASN A 160 -19.98 1.20 -8.12
CA ASN A 160 -21.23 0.89 -7.42
C ASN A 160 -21.01 0.09 -6.13
N LYS A 161 -20.06 -0.86 -6.12
CA LYS A 161 -19.69 -1.58 -4.89
C LYS A 161 -19.16 -0.65 -3.81
N CYS A 162 -18.30 0.31 -4.17
CA CYS A 162 -17.82 1.34 -3.25
C CYS A 162 -18.96 2.24 -2.76
N LEU A 163 -19.84 2.70 -3.66
CA LEU A 163 -20.99 3.56 -3.30
C LEU A 163 -21.96 2.86 -2.34
N ILE A 164 -22.22 1.56 -2.51
CA ILE A 164 -23.04 0.77 -1.58
C ILE A 164 -22.41 0.76 -0.18
N LYS A 165 -21.07 0.57 -0.09
CA LYS A 165 -20.35 0.63 1.17
C LYS A 165 -20.49 2.02 1.82
N ILE A 166 -20.30 3.09 1.06
CA ILE A 166 -20.46 4.47 1.55
C ILE A 166 -21.89 4.70 2.06
N ALA A 167 -22.92 4.29 1.33
CA ALA A 167 -24.31 4.44 1.74
C ALA A 167 -24.59 3.68 3.05
N ASN A 168 -24.11 2.44 3.17
CA ASN A 168 -24.24 1.64 4.39
C ASN A 168 -23.61 2.33 5.61
N TYR A 169 -22.36 2.83 5.52
CA TYR A 169 -21.72 3.50 6.65
C TYR A 169 -22.27 4.91 6.90
N SER A 170 -22.71 5.62 5.86
CA SER A 170 -23.37 6.92 6.02
C SER A 170 -24.68 6.77 6.79
N ALA A 171 -25.41 5.67 6.59
CA ALA A 171 -26.61 5.35 7.37
C ALA A 171 -26.29 5.06 8.84
N LEU A 172 -25.14 4.44 9.13
CA LEU A 172 -24.69 4.14 10.50
C LEU A 172 -24.13 5.36 11.23
N THR A 173 -23.59 6.35 10.51
CA THR A 173 -22.98 7.58 11.07
C THR A 173 -23.96 8.76 11.14
N ASP A 174 -25.27 8.49 11.11
CA ASP A 174 -26.38 9.47 11.17
C ASP A 174 -26.44 10.46 9.97
N HIS A 175 -25.67 10.19 8.91
CA HIS A 175 -25.73 10.93 7.64
C HIS A 175 -26.80 10.37 6.69
N LEU A 176 -28.03 10.27 7.19
CA LEU A 176 -29.15 9.63 6.48
C LEU A 176 -29.45 10.30 5.12
N ASP A 177 -29.36 11.63 5.05
CA ASP A 177 -29.59 12.38 3.81
C ASP A 177 -28.61 12.01 2.69
N LYS A 178 -27.34 11.72 3.06
CA LYS A 178 -26.33 11.27 2.09
C LYS A 178 -26.59 9.83 1.68
N ALA A 179 -26.95 8.96 2.62
CA ALA A 179 -27.27 7.56 2.34
C ALA A 179 -28.45 7.43 1.38
N ILE A 180 -29.54 8.17 1.60
CA ILE A 180 -30.74 8.16 0.74
C ILE A 180 -30.38 8.53 -0.70
N LYS A 181 -29.67 9.66 -0.90
CA LYS A 181 -29.26 10.10 -2.23
C LYS A 181 -28.42 9.07 -2.96
N LEU A 182 -27.49 8.43 -2.25
CA LEU A 182 -26.64 7.40 -2.83
C LEU A 182 -27.44 6.15 -3.22
N TYR A 183 -28.40 5.71 -2.39
CA TYR A 183 -29.27 4.59 -2.75
C TYR A 183 -30.21 4.92 -3.91
N GLU A 184 -30.73 6.14 -4.00
CA GLU A 184 -31.54 6.60 -5.14
C GLU A 184 -30.72 6.53 -6.44
N GLN A 185 -29.50 7.08 -6.43
CA GLN A 185 -28.58 7.01 -7.57
C GLN A 185 -28.28 5.57 -7.98
N LEU A 186 -28.04 4.66 -7.02
CA LEU A 186 -27.80 3.25 -7.29
C LEU A 186 -29.03 2.52 -7.85
N GLY A 187 -30.23 2.91 -7.40
CA GLY A 187 -31.51 2.39 -7.88
C GLY A 187 -31.83 2.82 -9.31
N GLU A 188 -31.55 4.07 -9.67
CA GLU A 188 -31.68 4.59 -11.03
C GLU A 188 -30.70 3.96 -12.02
N ILE A 189 -29.54 3.51 -11.56
CA ILE A 189 -28.53 2.80 -12.36
C ILE A 189 -28.88 1.31 -12.54
N SER A 190 -29.73 0.76 -11.66
CA SER A 190 -30.15 -0.65 -11.69
C SER A 190 -31.59 -0.90 -12.20
N PRO A 191 -32.14 -0.20 -13.22
CA PRO A 191 -33.48 -0.48 -13.68
C PRO A 191 -33.40 -1.75 -14.55
N PHE A 192 -34.04 -2.82 -14.07
CA PHE A 192 -34.26 -4.11 -14.74
C PHE A 192 -33.09 -5.10 -14.76
N THR A 193 -33.03 -5.95 -13.74
CA THR A 193 -32.97 -7.40 -14.01
C THR A 193 -34.36 -7.94 -14.26
#